data_AF-A0A436FFH1-F1
#
_entry.id   AF-A0A436FFH1-F1
#
_cell.length_a   1.000
_cell.length_b   1.000
_cell.length_c   1.000
_cell.angle_alpha   90.00
_cell.angle_beta   90.00
_cell.angle_gamma   90.00
#
_symmetry.space_group_name_H-M   'P 1'
#
loop_
_entity.id
_entity.type
_entity.pdbx_description
1 polymer ?
#
loop_
_entity_poly.entity_id
_entity_poly.type
_entity_poly.pdbx_seq_one_letter_code
_entity_poly.pdbx_strand_id
1 'polypeptide(L)'
;DVTASAANAIAVGLQATANSVDAVAIGTNANASGGKAVAIGAGNVAYGDGAVAIGDPSFASGTGAFTGGANNIANSDGTATATAANAANGAVAIGNNNKAIGQGSVALGNGSTAGAAGLAGNIAFGDGATAAASSGDVALGSGSVTTTAVGTASGVVNGTTYAFQGTNPTSTVSIGAPGAERTITNVAAGRISSTSTDAINGSQLAATNQAVDAIGAVVNNINVGGGIKYFHANSTAADSSATGTDSVAIGPVATATGTNAIAAGVNSSASDANASAFGSGAVASALDATAMGYISNASGQYSTAIGANANATATSSTAIGQNAFATGLQATALGMQANASAANALALGANSTAGNAGDVALGSGSVTDVAVGTPSTVINGTTYAFQGTTPTSTVSVGAVGAERTITNVAAGRISSTSTDAINGSQLAATNQAVDAIGTTLSTIGGSVTDLGNTINNIAG
;
A
#
# COMPACT_ATOMS: atom_id res chain seq x y z
N ASP A 1 -3.29 -76.69 46.95
CA ASP A 1 -2.43 -76.71 48.15
C ASP A 1 -1.69 -75.40 48.34
N VAL A 2 -1.31 -75.09 49.58
CA VAL A 2 -0.46 -73.94 49.93
C VAL A 2 1.00 -74.33 49.70
N THR A 3 1.77 -73.53 48.97
CA THR A 3 3.14 -73.84 48.59
C THR A 3 4.10 -72.72 49.00
N ALA A 4 4.97 -72.99 49.98
CA ALA A 4 6.13 -72.15 50.29
C ALA A 4 7.40 -72.99 50.06
N SER A 5 8.05 -72.84 48.91
CA SER A 5 9.11 -73.78 48.47
C SER A 5 10.54 -73.23 48.49
N ALA A 6 10.73 -71.96 48.84
CA ALA A 6 12.03 -71.30 48.88
C ALA A 6 12.39 -70.79 50.28
N ALA A 7 13.65 -70.38 50.47
CA ALA A 7 14.14 -69.86 51.75
C ALA A 7 13.37 -68.61 52.19
N ASN A 8 12.94 -68.57 53.45
CA ASN A 8 12.15 -67.50 54.06
C ASN A 8 10.83 -67.15 53.33
N ALA A 9 10.34 -68.03 52.47
CA ALA A 9 9.07 -67.81 51.77
C ALA A 9 7.89 -67.93 52.74
N ILE A 10 6.93 -67.02 52.63
CA ILE A 10 5.68 -67.02 53.41
C ILE A 10 4.52 -67.30 52.46
N ALA A 11 3.79 -68.40 52.68
CA ALA A 11 2.54 -68.68 51.97
C ALA A 11 1.41 -68.93 52.96
N VAL A 12 0.33 -68.14 52.88
CA VAL A 12 -0.82 -68.22 53.80
C VAL A 12 -2.11 -68.11 52.98
N GLY A 13 -3.02 -69.09 53.09
CA GLY A 13 -4.33 -69.05 52.40
C GLY A 13 -4.46 -70.03 51.23
N LEU A 14 -5.68 -70.25 50.76
CA LEU A 14 -6.03 -71.31 49.82
C LEU A 14 -5.29 -71.16 48.48
N GLN A 15 -4.46 -72.14 48.09
CA GLN A 15 -3.68 -72.10 46.85
C GLN A 15 -2.66 -70.94 46.77
N ALA A 16 -2.26 -70.37 47.90
CA ALA A 16 -1.16 -69.40 47.93
C ALA A 16 0.18 -70.08 47.58
N THR A 17 0.96 -69.45 46.70
CA THR A 17 2.26 -69.95 46.21
C THR A 17 3.33 -68.88 46.40
N ALA A 18 4.35 -69.17 47.21
CA ALA A 18 5.57 -68.39 47.35
C ALA A 18 6.78 -69.30 47.06
N ASN A 19 7.38 -69.18 45.88
CA ASN A 19 8.40 -70.13 45.41
C ASN A 19 9.78 -69.51 45.15
N SER A 20 9.99 -68.27 45.61
CA SER A 20 11.27 -67.56 45.54
C SER A 20 11.73 -67.04 46.90
N VAL A 21 13.01 -66.70 47.02
CA VAL A 21 13.64 -66.28 48.29
C VAL A 21 12.98 -65.01 48.83
N ASP A 22 12.63 -65.03 50.12
CA ASP A 22 11.94 -63.94 50.85
C ASP A 22 10.59 -63.52 50.23
N ALA A 23 9.97 -64.35 49.39
CA ALA A 23 8.68 -64.05 48.78
C ALA A 23 7.52 -64.21 49.77
N VAL A 24 6.49 -63.38 49.64
CA VAL A 24 5.30 -63.38 50.52
C VAL A 24 4.04 -63.52 49.68
N ALA A 25 3.30 -64.62 49.83
CA ALA A 25 2.00 -64.86 49.23
C ALA A 25 0.93 -65.04 50.31
N ILE A 26 -0.06 -64.15 50.39
CA ILE A 26 -1.12 -64.20 51.41
C ILE A 26 -2.48 -64.07 50.72
N GLY A 27 -3.40 -65.01 50.98
CA GLY A 27 -4.78 -65.02 50.47
C GLY A 27 -5.08 -66.18 49.53
N THR A 28 -6.10 -66.05 48.70
CA THR A 28 -6.60 -67.13 47.84
C THR A 28 -5.96 -67.05 46.47
N ASN A 29 -5.25 -68.08 46.01
CA ASN A 29 -4.59 -68.10 44.71
C ASN A 29 -3.59 -66.95 44.50
N ALA A 30 -3.00 -66.44 45.59
CA ALA A 30 -1.93 -65.44 45.54
C ALA A 30 -0.61 -66.12 45.14
N ASN A 31 0.11 -65.58 44.17
CA ASN A 31 1.34 -66.16 43.63
C ASN A 31 2.48 -65.13 43.65
N ALA A 32 3.47 -65.35 44.51
CA ALA A 32 4.69 -64.56 44.58
C ALA A 32 5.88 -65.43 44.12
N SER A 33 6.26 -65.28 42.85
CA SER A 33 7.30 -66.10 42.22
C SER A 33 8.59 -65.36 41.85
N GLY A 34 8.63 -64.04 42.10
CA GLY A 34 9.84 -63.23 42.00
C GLY A 34 10.66 -63.20 43.28
N GLY A 35 11.96 -62.93 43.17
CA GLY A 35 12.80 -62.69 44.36
C GLY A 35 12.19 -61.58 45.22
N LYS A 36 12.03 -61.78 46.53
CA LYS A 36 11.44 -60.78 47.44
C LYS A 36 10.06 -60.26 47.02
N ALA A 37 9.32 -60.99 46.18
CA ALA A 37 8.03 -60.55 45.65
C ALA A 37 6.92 -60.67 46.70
N VAL A 38 5.88 -59.84 46.61
CA VAL A 38 4.77 -59.79 47.56
C VAL A 38 3.44 -59.86 46.81
N ALA A 39 2.64 -60.90 47.05
CA ALA A 39 1.29 -61.06 46.52
C ALA A 39 0.29 -61.20 47.68
N ILE A 40 -0.62 -60.23 47.87
CA ILE A 40 -1.55 -60.21 49.01
C ILE A 40 -2.99 -59.98 48.54
N GLY A 41 -3.89 -60.93 48.79
CA GLY A 41 -5.31 -60.89 48.45
C GLY A 41 -5.72 -62.11 47.60
N ALA A 42 -6.67 -61.92 46.68
CA ALA A 42 -7.18 -63.02 45.86
C ALA A 42 -6.65 -62.93 44.42
N GLY A 43 -6.17 -64.04 43.87
CA GLY A 43 -5.74 -64.15 42.46
C GLY A 43 -4.57 -63.27 42.02
N ASN A 44 -3.86 -62.61 42.94
CA ASN A 44 -2.75 -61.74 42.60
C ASN A 44 -1.51 -62.52 42.17
N VAL A 45 -0.74 -61.98 41.22
CA VAL A 45 0.52 -62.58 40.77
C VAL A 45 1.62 -61.52 40.76
N ALA A 46 2.68 -61.74 41.54
CA ALA A 46 3.89 -60.92 41.59
C ALA A 46 5.11 -61.75 41.13
N TYR A 47 5.68 -61.42 39.98
CA TYR A 47 6.74 -62.20 39.34
C TYR A 47 8.13 -61.55 39.39
N GLY A 48 8.25 -60.24 39.30
CA GLY A 48 9.57 -59.58 39.25
C GLY A 48 10.28 -59.55 40.60
N ASP A 49 11.61 -59.31 40.60
CA ASP A 49 12.34 -59.11 41.86
C ASP A 49 11.82 -57.86 42.59
N GLY A 50 11.37 -58.01 43.83
CA GLY A 50 10.72 -56.96 44.62
C GLY A 50 9.37 -56.49 44.07
N ALA A 51 8.73 -57.25 43.17
CA ALA A 51 7.41 -56.89 42.66
C ALA A 51 6.32 -57.06 43.73
N VAL A 52 5.30 -56.21 43.70
CA VAL A 52 4.22 -56.19 44.68
C VAL A 52 2.86 -56.19 43.98
N ALA A 53 1.98 -57.10 44.36
CA ALA A 53 0.60 -57.17 43.88
C ALA A 53 -0.35 -57.33 45.07
N ILE A 54 -1.20 -56.33 45.30
CA ILE A 54 -2.11 -56.29 46.45
C ILE A 54 -3.54 -56.03 45.96
N GLY A 55 -4.49 -56.87 46.38
CA GLY A 55 -5.93 -56.70 46.09
C GLY A 55 -6.59 -57.92 45.45
N ASP A 56 -7.37 -57.74 44.38
CA ASP A 56 -8.13 -58.85 43.76
C ASP A 56 -8.60 -58.57 42.31
N PRO A 57 -8.19 -59.35 41.31
CA PRO A 57 -6.84 -59.88 41.08
C PRO A 57 -5.95 -58.82 40.43
N SER A 58 -4.65 -58.83 40.72
CA SER A 58 -3.68 -57.89 40.14
C SER A 58 -2.36 -58.57 39.76
N PHE A 59 -1.68 -58.05 38.73
CA PHE A 59 -0.54 -58.71 38.08
C PHE A 59 0.66 -57.76 37.98
N ALA A 60 1.73 -58.03 38.74
CA ALA A 60 2.97 -57.25 38.74
C ALA A 60 4.14 -58.08 38.21
N SER A 61 4.60 -57.78 36.99
CA SER A 61 5.47 -58.69 36.24
C SER A 61 6.96 -58.36 36.29
N GLY A 62 7.33 -57.08 36.22
CA GLY A 62 8.73 -56.67 36.19
C GLY A 62 9.33 -56.41 37.57
N THR A 63 10.65 -56.26 37.62
CA THR A 63 11.39 -55.92 38.84
C THR A 63 10.87 -54.60 39.41
N GLY A 64 10.52 -54.60 40.69
CA GLY A 64 9.95 -53.43 41.38
C GLY A 64 8.60 -52.96 40.85
N ALA A 65 7.89 -53.75 40.02
CA ALA A 65 6.54 -53.41 39.58
C ALA A 65 5.55 -53.44 40.76
N PHE A 66 4.55 -52.57 40.74
CA PHE A 66 3.55 -52.46 41.78
C PHE A 66 2.14 -52.49 41.18
N THR A 67 1.28 -53.32 41.77
CA THR A 67 -0.17 -53.25 41.54
C THR A 67 -0.93 -53.21 42.86
N GLY A 68 -1.96 -52.36 42.92
CA GLY A 68 -2.75 -52.16 44.13
C GLY A 68 -4.22 -51.90 43.83
N GLY A 69 -5.12 -52.69 44.41
CA GLY A 69 -6.56 -52.64 44.19
C GLY A 69 -7.05 -53.79 43.31
N ALA A 70 -8.04 -53.56 42.45
CA ALA A 70 -8.69 -54.62 41.69
C ALA A 70 -8.32 -54.60 40.19
N ASN A 71 -8.18 -55.77 39.57
CA ASN A 71 -7.99 -55.94 38.12
C ASN A 71 -6.81 -55.16 37.53
N ASN A 72 -5.75 -54.87 38.30
CA ASN A 72 -4.66 -54.03 37.82
C ASN A 72 -3.55 -54.85 37.18
N ILE A 73 -2.93 -54.29 36.14
CA ILE A 73 -1.89 -54.94 35.36
C ILE A 73 -0.68 -54.00 35.27
N ALA A 74 0.48 -54.47 35.70
CA ALA A 74 1.78 -53.80 35.56
C ALA A 74 2.77 -54.76 34.90
N ASN A 75 2.81 -54.76 33.57
CA ASN A 75 3.60 -55.69 32.74
C ASN A 75 3.89 -55.05 31.37
N SER A 76 4.56 -55.74 30.44
CA SER A 76 4.98 -55.14 29.16
C SER A 76 3.99 -55.32 28.01
N ASP A 77 2.92 -56.10 28.19
CA ASP A 77 1.99 -56.47 27.11
C ASP A 77 0.51 -56.22 27.43
N GLY A 78 0.17 -55.81 28.65
CA GLY A 78 -1.20 -55.52 29.09
C GLY A 78 -2.07 -56.75 29.32
N THR A 79 -1.49 -57.96 29.37
CA THR A 79 -2.23 -59.20 29.62
C THR A 79 -2.47 -59.43 31.11
N ALA A 80 -3.50 -60.18 31.50
CA ALA A 80 -3.75 -60.54 32.90
C ALA A 80 -2.82 -61.68 33.36
N THR A 81 -1.51 -61.49 33.19
CA THR A 81 -0.47 -62.44 33.59
C THR A 81 0.75 -61.69 34.11
N ALA A 82 1.55 -62.35 34.95
CA ALA A 82 2.85 -61.85 35.38
C ALA A 82 3.90 -62.96 35.23
N THR A 83 4.83 -62.77 34.30
CA THR A 83 5.85 -63.72 33.89
C THR A 83 7.16 -63.00 33.54
N ALA A 84 8.25 -63.75 33.33
CA ALA A 84 9.48 -63.16 32.80
C ALA A 84 9.28 -62.54 31.41
N ALA A 85 8.40 -63.13 30.58
CA ALA A 85 8.23 -62.72 29.19
C ALA A 85 7.57 -61.34 29.06
N ASN A 86 6.68 -60.99 30.01
CA ASN A 86 6.03 -59.69 30.05
C ASN A 86 6.52 -58.79 31.19
N ALA A 87 7.77 -58.94 31.61
CA ALA A 87 8.37 -58.09 32.63
C ALA A 87 8.39 -56.61 32.19
N ALA A 88 7.82 -55.72 33.01
CA ALA A 88 7.96 -54.28 32.90
C ALA A 88 8.45 -53.70 34.23
N ASN A 89 9.74 -53.37 34.29
CA ASN A 89 10.36 -52.92 35.54
C ASN A 89 9.78 -51.56 35.94
N GLY A 90 9.50 -51.41 37.24
CA GLY A 90 8.99 -50.18 37.83
C GLY A 90 7.61 -49.74 37.31
N ALA A 91 6.86 -50.61 36.63
CA ALA A 91 5.49 -50.28 36.23
C ALA A 91 4.55 -50.24 37.45
N VAL A 92 3.64 -49.26 37.50
CA VAL A 92 2.76 -49.03 38.64
C VAL A 92 1.31 -48.89 38.18
N ALA A 93 0.42 -49.78 38.62
CA ALA A 93 -1.01 -49.71 38.35
C ALA A 93 -1.83 -49.74 39.64
N ILE A 94 -2.55 -48.66 39.94
CA ILE A 94 -3.24 -48.48 41.23
C ILE A 94 -4.69 -48.03 41.02
N GLY A 95 -5.62 -48.74 41.67
CA GLY A 95 -7.06 -48.46 41.63
C GLY A 95 -7.83 -49.67 41.11
N ASN A 96 -8.69 -49.47 40.11
CA ASN A 96 -9.47 -50.55 39.50
C ASN A 96 -9.23 -50.65 37.99
N ASN A 97 -8.96 -51.84 37.46
CA ASN A 97 -8.85 -52.11 36.03
C ASN A 97 -7.80 -51.24 35.31
N ASN A 98 -6.72 -50.85 35.99
CA ASN A 98 -5.68 -50.04 35.39
C ASN A 98 -4.60 -50.90 34.72
N LYS A 99 -4.03 -50.40 33.64
CA LYS A 99 -2.98 -51.07 32.88
C LYS A 99 -1.76 -50.15 32.73
N ALA A 100 -0.72 -50.42 33.50
CA ALA A 100 0.61 -49.87 33.29
C ALA A 100 1.38 -50.82 32.37
N ILE A 101 1.38 -50.52 31.08
CA ILE A 101 1.99 -51.33 30.03
C ILE A 101 3.34 -50.73 29.66
N GLY A 102 4.40 -51.51 29.82
CA GLY A 102 5.77 -51.09 29.52
C GLY A 102 6.55 -50.55 30.71
N GLN A 103 7.87 -50.47 30.55
CA GLN A 103 8.78 -50.12 31.65
C GLN A 103 8.51 -48.70 32.18
N GLY A 104 8.46 -48.55 33.49
CA GLY A 104 8.25 -47.26 34.17
C GLY A 104 6.90 -46.60 33.92
N SER A 105 5.93 -47.30 33.31
CA SER A 105 4.59 -46.75 33.07
C SER A 105 3.79 -46.65 34.37
N VAL A 106 2.96 -45.61 34.50
CA VAL A 106 2.14 -45.36 35.71
C VAL A 106 0.68 -45.13 35.32
N ALA A 107 -0.21 -46.00 35.78
CA ALA A 107 -1.66 -45.88 35.59
C ALA A 107 -2.36 -45.77 36.95
N LEU A 108 -3.06 -44.66 37.18
CA LEU A 108 -3.77 -44.39 38.45
C LEU A 108 -5.20 -43.93 38.18
N GLY A 109 -6.16 -44.66 38.74
CA GLY A 109 -7.58 -44.33 38.61
C GLY A 109 -8.46 -45.56 38.46
N ASN A 110 -9.41 -45.48 37.54
CA ASN A 110 -10.31 -46.58 37.20
C ASN A 110 -10.32 -46.74 35.67
N GLY A 111 -9.91 -47.89 35.16
CA GLY A 111 -9.81 -48.13 33.72
C GLY A 111 -8.70 -47.33 33.01
N SER A 112 -7.72 -46.78 33.72
CA SER A 112 -6.64 -46.00 33.11
C SER A 112 -5.62 -46.91 32.41
N THR A 113 -5.13 -46.53 31.24
CA THR A 113 -4.12 -47.28 30.49
C THR A 113 -2.90 -46.39 30.19
N ALA A 114 -1.77 -46.67 30.81
CA ALA A 114 -0.49 -46.03 30.55
C ALA A 114 0.39 -46.95 29.72
N GLY A 115 0.59 -46.60 28.45
CA GLY A 115 1.43 -47.31 27.50
C GLY A 115 0.70 -48.36 26.67
N ALA A 116 1.47 -49.01 25.81
CA ALA A 116 1.10 -50.14 24.98
C ALA A 116 2.33 -51.03 24.81
N ALA A 117 2.16 -52.24 24.25
CA ALA A 117 3.29 -53.14 24.03
C ALA A 117 4.39 -52.45 23.21
N GLY A 118 5.63 -52.49 23.72
CA GLY A 118 6.79 -51.82 23.11
C GLY A 118 6.96 -50.34 23.46
N LEU A 119 6.05 -49.74 24.22
CA LEU A 119 6.18 -48.39 24.75
C LEU A 119 6.75 -48.41 26.17
N ALA A 120 7.23 -47.26 26.64
CA ALA A 120 7.77 -47.10 28.00
C ALA A 120 7.60 -45.66 28.52
N GLY A 121 7.55 -45.53 29.84
CA GLY A 121 7.54 -44.24 30.54
C GLY A 121 6.24 -43.45 30.42
N ASN A 122 5.12 -44.12 30.11
CA ASN A 122 3.83 -43.49 29.91
C ASN A 122 3.14 -43.20 31.25
N ILE A 123 2.33 -42.13 31.32
CA ILE A 123 1.59 -41.76 32.53
C ILE A 123 0.11 -41.56 32.19
N ALA A 124 -0.79 -42.24 32.90
CA ALA A 124 -2.23 -42.06 32.78
C ALA A 124 -2.89 -41.85 34.14
N PHE A 125 -3.38 -40.63 34.39
CA PHE A 125 -4.00 -40.24 35.65
C PHE A 125 -5.46 -39.85 35.46
N GLY A 126 -6.38 -40.60 36.07
CA GLY A 126 -7.82 -40.33 36.07
C GLY A 126 -8.64 -41.44 35.44
N ASP A 127 -9.93 -41.50 35.81
CA ASP A 127 -10.90 -42.49 35.31
C ASP A 127 -10.95 -42.51 33.78
N GLY A 128 -10.61 -43.64 33.16
CA GLY A 128 -10.54 -43.83 31.72
C GLY A 128 -9.39 -43.11 30.99
N ALA A 129 -8.43 -42.52 31.69
CA ALA A 129 -7.28 -41.86 31.06
C ALA A 129 -6.41 -42.86 30.28
N THR A 130 -6.02 -42.53 29.05
CA THR A 130 -5.27 -43.42 28.15
C THR A 130 -4.07 -42.71 27.51
N ALA A 131 -2.85 -43.10 27.89
CA ALA A 131 -1.60 -42.58 27.36
C ALA A 131 -0.84 -43.67 26.58
N ALA A 132 -1.30 -44.00 25.38
CA ALA A 132 -0.87 -45.21 24.67
C ALA A 132 -0.34 -44.98 23.23
N ALA A 133 -0.19 -43.73 22.80
CA ALA A 133 0.17 -43.43 21.42
C ALA A 133 1.68 -43.40 21.15
N SER A 134 2.49 -42.99 22.13
CA SER A 134 3.96 -42.93 22.02
C SER A 134 4.62 -43.08 23.38
N SER A 135 5.89 -43.52 23.42
CA SER A 135 6.65 -43.60 24.68
C SER A 135 6.78 -42.21 25.32
N GLY A 136 6.61 -42.12 26.63
CA GLY A 136 6.68 -40.86 27.37
C GLY A 136 5.43 -39.97 27.24
N ASP A 137 4.32 -40.49 26.72
CA ASP A 137 3.04 -39.80 26.71
C ASP A 137 2.46 -39.62 28.12
N VAL A 138 1.73 -38.52 28.31
CA VAL A 138 1.04 -38.23 29.56
C VAL A 138 -0.43 -37.89 29.28
N ALA A 139 -1.35 -38.68 29.84
CA ALA A 139 -2.78 -38.39 29.87
C ALA A 139 -3.17 -37.92 31.28
N LEU A 140 -3.58 -36.66 31.40
CA LEU A 140 -3.91 -36.01 32.67
C LEU A 140 -5.40 -35.68 32.74
N GLY A 141 -6.10 -36.31 33.68
CA GLY A 141 -7.54 -36.12 33.92
C GLY A 141 -8.40 -37.26 33.37
N SER A 142 -9.62 -37.36 33.89
CA SER A 142 -10.57 -38.41 33.48
C SER A 142 -10.89 -38.30 31.98
N GLY A 143 -10.86 -39.45 31.30
CA GLY A 143 -11.11 -39.57 29.86
C GLY A 143 -10.09 -38.87 28.96
N SER A 144 -8.96 -38.38 29.50
CA SER A 144 -7.91 -37.80 28.68
C SER A 144 -7.22 -38.89 27.86
N VAL A 145 -7.00 -38.64 26.56
CA VAL A 145 -6.41 -39.61 25.64
C VAL A 145 -5.27 -38.94 24.87
N THR A 146 -4.08 -39.57 24.84
CA THR A 146 -3.00 -39.10 23.98
C THR A 146 -3.16 -39.59 22.55
N THR A 147 -2.70 -38.77 21.61
CA THR A 147 -2.54 -39.12 20.20
C THR A 147 -1.06 -38.96 19.83
N THR A 148 -0.65 -39.48 18.67
CA THR A 148 0.71 -39.27 18.17
C THR A 148 1.07 -37.79 18.17
N ALA A 149 2.26 -37.45 18.66
CA ALA A 149 2.74 -36.08 18.71
C ALA A 149 2.85 -35.50 17.29
N VAL A 150 2.26 -34.32 17.08
CA VAL A 150 2.25 -33.64 15.77
C VAL A 150 3.27 -32.52 15.76
N GLY A 151 4.27 -32.63 14.89
CA GLY A 151 5.21 -31.56 14.61
C GLY A 151 4.65 -30.53 13.63
N THR A 152 4.63 -29.26 13.99
CA THR A 152 4.25 -28.16 13.09
C THR A 152 5.49 -27.35 12.74
N ALA A 153 5.94 -27.42 11.49
CA ALA A 153 7.19 -26.79 11.06
C ALA A 153 7.09 -25.27 10.88
N SER A 154 5.93 -24.78 10.43
CA SER A 154 5.75 -23.38 10.07
C SER A 154 4.27 -22.98 9.99
N GLY A 155 4.03 -21.67 9.89
CA GLY A 155 2.74 -21.08 9.53
C GLY A 155 2.92 -19.98 8.48
N VAL A 156 1.88 -19.69 7.70
CA VAL A 156 1.90 -18.63 6.67
C VAL A 156 1.01 -17.48 7.11
N VAL A 157 1.55 -16.27 7.14
CA VAL A 157 0.81 -15.02 7.41
C VAL A 157 1.09 -14.04 6.27
N ASN A 158 0.03 -13.58 5.60
CA ASN A 158 0.11 -12.65 4.47
C ASN A 158 1.12 -13.09 3.39
N GLY A 159 1.09 -14.38 3.02
CA GLY A 159 2.00 -14.96 2.03
C GLY A 159 3.44 -15.20 2.51
N THR A 160 3.79 -14.80 3.74
CA THR A 160 5.12 -15.02 4.32
C THR A 160 5.12 -16.24 5.23
N THR A 161 6.08 -17.15 5.04
CA THR A 161 6.25 -18.36 5.87
C THR A 161 7.11 -18.05 7.09
N TYR A 162 6.62 -18.39 8.28
CA TYR A 162 7.30 -18.27 9.56
C TYR A 162 7.63 -19.67 10.08
N ALA A 163 8.92 -19.97 10.24
CA ALA A 163 9.37 -21.21 10.85
C ALA A 163 9.09 -21.19 12.36
N PHE A 164 8.66 -22.33 12.89
CA PHE A 164 8.43 -22.51 14.32
C PHE A 164 9.58 -23.29 14.97
N GLN A 165 9.66 -23.19 16.29
CA GLN A 165 10.57 -23.98 17.10
C GLN A 165 9.84 -25.19 17.69
N GLY A 166 10.60 -26.22 18.07
CA GLY A 166 10.01 -27.45 18.63
C GLY A 166 9.26 -28.30 17.59
N THR A 167 9.73 -28.29 16.34
CA THR A 167 9.05 -28.92 15.19
C THR A 167 8.97 -30.44 15.24
N ASN A 168 9.66 -31.09 16.16
CA ASN A 168 9.76 -32.55 16.27
C ASN A 168 9.50 -33.03 17.71
N PRO A 169 8.28 -32.86 18.25
CA PRO A 169 7.93 -33.40 19.56
C PRO A 169 7.94 -34.93 19.52
N THR A 170 8.48 -35.57 20.56
CA THR A 170 8.58 -37.04 20.67
C THR A 170 7.42 -37.67 21.45
N SER A 171 6.71 -36.88 22.26
CA SER A 171 5.54 -37.30 23.03
C SER A 171 4.60 -36.11 23.23
N THR A 172 3.41 -36.36 23.80
CA THR A 172 2.45 -35.31 24.13
C THR A 172 1.92 -35.41 25.54
N VAL A 173 1.49 -34.27 26.08
CA VAL A 173 0.67 -34.19 27.28
C VAL A 173 -0.76 -33.88 26.86
N SER A 174 -1.66 -34.85 26.98
CA SER A 174 -3.08 -34.65 26.74
C SER A 174 -3.82 -34.37 28.04
N ILE A 175 -4.64 -33.32 28.03
CA ILE A 175 -5.53 -32.95 29.14
C ILE A 175 -7.00 -33.18 28.78
N GLY A 176 -7.30 -33.93 27.72
CA GLY A 176 -8.67 -34.19 27.27
C GLY A 176 -8.72 -35.20 26.13
N ALA A 177 -9.87 -35.28 25.48
CA ALA A 177 -10.07 -36.03 24.26
C ALA A 177 -10.85 -35.15 23.25
N PRO A 178 -10.89 -35.50 21.95
CA PRO A 178 -11.72 -34.78 21.00
C PRO A 178 -13.18 -34.66 21.48
N GLY A 179 -13.70 -33.43 21.58
CA GLY A 179 -15.03 -33.14 22.11
C GLY A 179 -15.12 -33.08 23.65
N ALA A 180 -14.00 -33.27 24.35
CA ALA A 180 -13.86 -33.20 25.81
C ALA A 180 -12.58 -32.42 26.19
N GLU A 181 -12.32 -31.32 25.47
CA GLU A 181 -11.18 -30.44 25.71
C GLU A 181 -11.31 -29.69 27.04
N ARG A 182 -10.16 -29.34 27.64
CA ARG A 182 -10.10 -28.59 28.89
C ARG A 182 -9.36 -27.26 28.68
N THR A 183 -9.75 -26.25 29.44
CA THR A 183 -9.00 -24.99 29.53
C THR A 183 -7.76 -25.16 30.41
N ILE A 184 -6.66 -24.49 30.05
CA ILE A 184 -5.50 -24.31 30.94
C ILE A 184 -5.54 -22.87 31.45
N THR A 185 -5.80 -22.71 32.75
CA THR A 185 -5.91 -21.39 33.40
C THR A 185 -4.68 -21.08 34.24
N ASN A 186 -4.46 -19.80 34.56
CA ASN A 186 -3.31 -19.32 35.34
C ASN A 186 -1.95 -19.57 34.68
N VAL A 187 -1.93 -19.56 33.34
CA VAL A 187 -0.69 -19.60 32.56
C VAL A 187 -0.05 -18.22 32.58
N ALA A 188 1.12 -18.10 33.20
CA ALA A 188 1.93 -16.89 33.14
C ALA A 188 2.33 -16.57 31.68
N ALA A 189 2.69 -15.33 31.38
CA ALA A 189 3.09 -14.95 30.03
C ALA A 189 4.34 -15.74 29.60
N GLY A 190 4.26 -16.44 28.47
CA GLY A 190 5.40 -17.15 27.90
C GLY A 190 6.46 -16.18 27.38
N ARG A 191 7.70 -16.64 27.21
CA ARG A 191 8.73 -15.81 26.57
C ARG A 191 8.38 -15.60 25.10
N ILE A 192 8.50 -14.36 24.61
CA ILE A 192 8.31 -14.01 23.20
C ILE A 192 9.69 -13.84 22.57
N SER A 193 10.18 -14.87 21.88
CA SER A 193 11.43 -14.86 21.12
C SER A 193 11.39 -15.88 19.98
N SER A 194 12.29 -15.76 18.99
CA SER A 194 12.41 -16.71 17.88
C SER A 194 12.85 -18.12 18.28
N THR A 195 13.27 -18.31 19.53
CA THR A 195 13.72 -19.60 20.08
C THR A 195 12.75 -20.20 21.10
N SER A 196 11.67 -19.49 21.42
CA SER A 196 10.75 -19.89 22.48
C SER A 196 9.88 -21.08 22.07
N THR A 197 9.63 -21.97 23.04
CA THR A 197 8.66 -23.07 22.95
C THR A 197 7.65 -22.99 24.10
N ASP A 198 7.51 -21.81 24.71
CA ASP A 198 6.59 -21.58 25.82
C ASP A 198 5.15 -21.42 25.31
N ALA A 199 4.17 -21.80 26.15
CA ALA A 199 2.78 -21.48 25.88
C ALA A 199 2.53 -19.97 25.93
N ILE A 200 1.72 -19.46 25.00
CA ILE A 200 1.29 -18.07 24.97
C ILE A 200 -0.05 -17.95 25.69
N ASN A 201 -0.19 -16.95 26.58
CA ASN A 201 -1.44 -16.68 27.27
C ASN A 201 -2.27 -15.59 26.57
N GLY A 202 -3.51 -15.40 27.01
CA GLY A 202 -4.43 -14.44 26.40
C GLY A 202 -3.97 -12.98 26.45
N SER A 203 -3.21 -12.57 27.48
CA SER A 203 -2.72 -11.19 27.61
C SER A 203 -1.70 -10.82 26.53
N GLN A 204 -0.88 -11.78 26.11
CA GLN A 204 0.10 -11.59 25.05
C GLN A 204 -0.57 -11.45 23.68
N LEU A 205 -1.57 -12.30 23.42
CA LEU A 205 -2.37 -12.20 22.19
C LEU A 205 -3.18 -10.90 22.15
N ALA A 206 -3.73 -10.46 23.29
CA ALA A 206 -4.44 -9.19 23.37
C ALA A 206 -3.55 -7.98 23.05
N ALA A 207 -2.28 -7.99 23.48
CA ALA A 207 -1.32 -6.94 23.13
C ALA A 207 -1.06 -6.87 21.61
N THR A 208 -0.94 -8.03 20.94
CA THR A 208 -0.84 -8.09 19.48
C THR A 208 -2.10 -7.55 18.81
N ASN A 209 -3.29 -7.94 19.27
CA ASN A 209 -4.55 -7.46 18.70
C ASN A 209 -4.70 -5.94 18.83
N GLN A 210 -4.31 -5.35 19.98
CA GLN A 210 -4.32 -3.89 20.14
C GLN A 210 -3.40 -3.18 19.13
N ALA A 211 -2.24 -3.76 18.81
CA ALA A 211 -1.36 -3.21 17.78
C ALA A 211 -1.98 -3.31 16.37
N VAL A 212 -2.68 -4.41 16.07
CA VAL A 212 -3.42 -4.58 14.80
C VAL A 212 -4.57 -3.60 14.69
N ASP A 213 -5.34 -3.37 15.76
CA ASP A 213 -6.44 -2.40 15.79
C ASP A 213 -5.92 -0.97 15.54
N ALA A 214 -4.77 -0.62 16.13
CA ALA A 214 -4.12 0.67 15.89
C ALA A 214 -3.74 0.87 14.41
N ILE A 215 -3.26 -0.19 13.74
CA ILE A 215 -3.02 -0.16 12.29
C ILE A 215 -4.34 0.00 11.52
N GLY A 216 -5.39 -0.72 11.92
CA GLY A 216 -6.73 -0.60 11.34
C GLY A 216 -7.28 0.83 11.40
N ALA A 217 -7.05 1.54 12.50
CA ALA A 217 -7.43 2.94 12.64
C ALA A 217 -6.70 3.86 11.64
N VAL A 218 -5.40 3.64 11.41
CA VAL A 218 -4.63 4.39 10.41
C VAL A 218 -5.15 4.15 9.00
N VAL A 219 -5.43 2.89 8.63
CA VAL A 219 -5.99 2.54 7.32
C VAL A 219 -7.37 3.17 7.11
N ASN A 220 -8.23 3.10 8.13
CA ASN A 220 -9.54 3.72 8.06
C ASN A 220 -9.43 5.23 7.84
N ASN A 221 -8.53 5.93 8.55
CA ASN A 221 -8.29 7.37 8.36
C ASN A 221 -7.89 7.70 6.92
N ILE A 222 -7.09 6.87 6.25
CA ILE A 222 -6.73 7.08 4.85
C ILE A 222 -7.98 6.97 3.95
N ASN A 223 -8.78 5.92 4.14
CA ASN A 223 -9.92 5.62 3.28
C ASN A 223 -11.09 6.60 3.43
N VAL A 224 -11.30 7.14 4.64
CA VAL A 224 -12.41 8.08 4.93
C VAL A 224 -11.98 9.56 4.83
N GLY A 225 -10.81 9.84 4.25
CA GLY A 225 -10.33 11.20 3.99
C GLY A 225 -9.55 11.88 5.13
N GLY A 226 -9.47 11.27 6.31
CA GLY A 226 -8.63 11.75 7.42
C GLY A 226 -7.14 11.91 7.04
N GLY A 227 -6.66 11.06 6.13
CA GLY A 227 -5.36 11.20 5.48
C GLY A 227 -4.16 10.94 6.41
N ILE A 228 -2.99 11.42 5.98
CA ILE A 228 -1.70 11.38 6.69
C ILE A 228 -1.06 12.77 6.67
N LYS A 229 0.00 13.02 7.46
CA LYS A 229 0.59 14.35 7.75
C LYS A 229 0.64 15.39 6.61
N TYR A 230 0.83 14.97 5.36
CA TYR A 230 0.91 15.87 4.20
C TYR A 230 -0.10 15.57 3.08
N PHE A 231 -0.96 14.56 3.26
CA PHE A 231 -1.97 14.15 2.28
C PHE A 231 -3.32 13.98 3.00
N HIS A 232 -4.18 14.98 2.88
CA HIS A 232 -5.51 14.99 3.48
C HIS A 232 -6.57 15.24 2.40
N ALA A 233 -7.70 14.54 2.48
CA ALA A 233 -8.84 14.76 1.60
C ALA A 233 -10.05 15.17 2.47
N ASN A 234 -10.42 16.45 2.43
CA ASN A 234 -11.59 16.95 3.17
C ASN A 234 -12.75 17.18 2.20
N SER A 235 -13.55 16.15 1.97
CA SER A 235 -14.72 16.20 1.09
C SER A 235 -15.75 15.15 1.49
N THR A 236 -17.03 15.47 1.29
CA THR A 236 -18.16 14.53 1.37
C THR A 236 -18.74 14.20 0.00
N ALA A 237 -18.23 14.83 -1.07
CA ALA A 237 -18.65 14.55 -2.45
C ALA A 237 -18.11 13.20 -2.93
N ALA A 238 -18.64 12.73 -4.07
CA ALA A 238 -18.24 11.47 -4.67
C ALA A 238 -16.74 11.41 -4.99
N ASP A 239 -16.24 10.18 -5.08
CA ASP A 239 -14.82 9.88 -5.30
C ASP A 239 -14.33 10.36 -6.68
N SER A 240 -13.01 10.35 -6.87
CA SER A 240 -12.39 10.55 -8.18
C SER A 240 -12.56 9.32 -9.07
N SER A 241 -12.41 9.50 -10.39
CA SER A 241 -12.55 8.44 -11.38
C SER A 241 -11.40 8.51 -12.39
N ALA A 242 -10.40 7.65 -12.22
CA ALA A 242 -9.29 7.45 -13.15
C ALA A 242 -9.55 6.19 -14.00
N THR A 243 -10.19 6.33 -15.17
CA THR A 243 -10.56 5.19 -16.04
C THR A 243 -9.67 5.06 -17.27
N GLY A 244 -8.87 6.08 -17.59
CA GLY A 244 -7.86 5.96 -18.64
C GLY A 244 -6.70 5.08 -18.20
N THR A 245 -6.07 4.37 -19.15
CA THR A 245 -4.84 3.61 -18.87
C THR A 245 -3.77 4.57 -18.34
N ASP A 246 -3.09 4.20 -17.25
CA ASP A 246 -2.05 5.01 -16.57
C ASP A 246 -2.51 6.42 -16.17
N SER A 247 -3.81 6.62 -15.96
CA SER A 247 -4.38 7.92 -15.57
C SER A 247 -4.36 8.18 -14.07
N VAL A 248 -4.47 9.46 -13.69
CA VAL A 248 -4.50 9.91 -12.30
C VAL A 248 -5.64 10.90 -12.10
N ALA A 249 -6.52 10.62 -11.13
CA ALA A 249 -7.61 11.51 -10.73
C ALA A 249 -7.51 11.86 -9.24
N ILE A 250 -7.37 13.16 -8.92
CA ILE A 250 -7.14 13.67 -7.57
C ILE A 250 -8.21 14.71 -7.22
N GLY A 251 -9.00 14.44 -6.18
CA GLY A 251 -10.06 15.33 -5.69
C GLY A 251 -11.46 14.83 -6.06
N PRO A 252 -12.50 15.30 -5.34
CA PRO A 252 -13.84 14.77 -5.51
C PRO A 252 -14.37 15.05 -6.91
N VAL A 253 -14.97 14.02 -7.53
CA VAL A 253 -15.54 14.09 -8.89
C VAL A 253 -14.50 14.40 -9.98
N ALA A 254 -13.19 14.40 -9.66
CA ALA A 254 -12.14 14.52 -10.68
C ALA A 254 -12.23 13.31 -11.63
N THR A 255 -12.20 13.56 -12.94
CA THR A 255 -12.43 12.54 -13.96
C THR A 255 -11.27 12.55 -14.96
N ALA A 256 -10.47 11.48 -14.97
CA ALA A 256 -9.39 11.27 -15.92
C ALA A 256 -9.71 10.05 -16.81
N THR A 257 -10.27 10.28 -18.00
CA THR A 257 -10.69 9.20 -18.92
C THR A 257 -9.70 8.93 -20.04
N GLY A 258 -8.81 9.89 -20.33
CA GLY A 258 -7.77 9.73 -21.35
C GLY A 258 -6.59 8.87 -20.89
N THR A 259 -5.93 8.20 -21.83
CA THR A 259 -4.66 7.49 -21.57
C THR A 259 -3.58 8.47 -21.10
N ASN A 260 -2.85 8.13 -20.04
CA ASN A 260 -1.86 9.01 -19.38
C ASN A 260 -2.42 10.35 -18.87
N ALA A 261 -3.75 10.50 -18.77
CA ALA A 261 -4.37 11.76 -18.39
C ALA A 261 -4.26 12.04 -16.88
N ILE A 262 -4.18 13.33 -16.53
CA ILE A 262 -4.17 13.79 -15.14
C ILE A 262 -5.33 14.77 -14.93
N ALA A 263 -6.24 14.45 -14.02
CA ALA A 263 -7.29 15.36 -13.56
C ALA A 263 -7.11 15.62 -12.06
N ALA A 264 -6.75 16.83 -11.67
CA ALA A 264 -6.49 17.19 -10.28
C ALA A 264 -7.26 18.45 -9.88
N GLY A 265 -8.31 18.29 -9.08
CA GLY A 265 -9.20 19.35 -8.61
C GLY A 265 -10.64 18.88 -8.52
N VAL A 266 -11.46 19.58 -7.74
CA VAL A 266 -12.90 19.28 -7.64
C VAL A 266 -13.53 19.40 -9.03
N ASN A 267 -14.14 18.32 -9.54
CA ASN A 267 -14.79 18.31 -10.86
C ASN A 267 -13.86 18.66 -12.04
N SER A 268 -12.54 18.47 -11.92
CA SER A 268 -11.62 18.59 -13.06
C SER A 268 -11.83 17.43 -14.05
N SER A 269 -11.71 17.67 -15.35
CA SER A 269 -11.91 16.66 -16.40
C SER A 269 -10.73 16.64 -17.39
N ALA A 270 -10.04 15.51 -17.49
CA ALA A 270 -9.01 15.27 -18.50
C ALA A 270 -9.41 14.07 -19.37
N SER A 271 -9.87 14.35 -20.59
CA SER A 271 -10.72 13.40 -21.33
C SER A 271 -10.04 12.66 -22.49
N ASP A 272 -8.92 13.16 -23.00
CA ASP A 272 -8.19 12.60 -24.15
C ASP A 272 -6.74 12.27 -23.77
N ALA A 273 -6.00 11.60 -24.66
CA ALA A 273 -4.65 11.14 -24.39
C ALA A 273 -3.71 12.29 -23.99
N ASN A 274 -2.91 12.06 -22.95
CA ASN A 274 -1.97 13.01 -22.34
C ASN A 274 -2.59 14.33 -21.84
N ALA A 275 -3.93 14.42 -21.79
CA ALA A 275 -4.61 15.62 -21.33
C ALA A 275 -4.34 15.85 -19.82
N SER A 276 -4.13 17.10 -19.45
CA SER A 276 -3.80 17.51 -18.08
C SER A 276 -4.72 18.64 -17.62
N ALA A 277 -5.58 18.38 -16.65
CA ALA A 277 -6.50 19.34 -16.06
C ALA A 277 -6.18 19.55 -14.57
N PHE A 278 -5.70 20.75 -14.20
CA PHE A 278 -5.36 21.13 -12.82
C PHE A 278 -6.22 22.32 -12.37
N GLY A 279 -7.03 22.14 -11.34
CA GLY A 279 -7.91 23.17 -10.78
C GLY A 279 -9.37 22.73 -10.75
N SER A 280 -10.16 23.36 -9.87
CA SER A 280 -11.58 23.02 -9.78
C SER A 280 -12.31 23.39 -11.07
N GLY A 281 -13.01 22.41 -11.66
CA GLY A 281 -13.71 22.56 -12.93
C GLY A 281 -12.82 22.74 -14.16
N ALA A 282 -11.48 22.58 -14.05
CA ALA A 282 -10.59 22.64 -15.20
C ALA A 282 -10.94 21.52 -16.20
N VAL A 283 -10.96 21.83 -17.49
CA VAL A 283 -11.30 20.89 -18.57
C VAL A 283 -10.19 20.86 -19.61
N ALA A 284 -9.52 19.72 -19.76
CA ALA A 284 -8.60 19.41 -20.84
C ALA A 284 -9.18 18.26 -21.67
N SER A 285 -9.79 18.55 -22.82
CA SER A 285 -10.65 17.60 -23.54
C SER A 285 -10.09 17.10 -24.87
N ALA A 286 -8.84 17.43 -25.20
CA ALA A 286 -8.21 17.07 -26.47
C ALA A 286 -6.78 16.57 -26.25
N LEU A 287 -6.25 15.84 -27.25
CA LEU A 287 -4.88 15.31 -27.28
C LEU A 287 -3.85 16.36 -26.84
N ASP A 288 -3.01 15.99 -25.87
CA ASP A 288 -1.91 16.81 -25.32
C ASP A 288 -2.38 18.20 -24.81
N ALA A 289 -3.67 18.36 -24.49
CA ALA A 289 -4.20 19.61 -23.97
C ALA A 289 -3.85 19.81 -22.49
N THR A 290 -3.50 21.04 -22.11
CA THR A 290 -3.20 21.41 -20.71
C THR A 290 -4.12 22.54 -20.25
N ALA A 291 -4.98 22.27 -19.27
CA ALA A 291 -5.84 23.25 -18.62
C ALA A 291 -5.41 23.42 -17.15
N MET A 292 -5.00 24.62 -16.73
CA MET A 292 -4.56 24.92 -15.37
C MET A 292 -5.27 26.17 -14.83
N GLY A 293 -6.17 26.02 -13.87
CA GLY A 293 -6.92 27.12 -13.26
C GLY A 293 -8.36 26.73 -12.94
N TYR A 294 -9.04 27.56 -12.13
CA TYR A 294 -10.47 27.40 -11.91
C TYR A 294 -11.21 27.53 -13.25
N ILE A 295 -11.99 26.52 -13.62
CA ILE A 295 -12.78 26.45 -14.87
C ILE A 295 -12.01 26.79 -16.16
N SER A 296 -10.68 26.58 -16.19
CA SER A 296 -9.91 26.71 -17.44
C SER A 296 -10.35 25.65 -18.45
N ASN A 297 -10.28 25.96 -19.74
CA ASN A 297 -10.76 25.10 -20.82
C ASN A 297 -9.72 25.02 -21.95
N ALA A 298 -9.06 23.88 -22.06
CA ALA A 298 -8.16 23.52 -23.16
C ALA A 298 -8.82 22.41 -24.00
N SER A 299 -9.51 22.81 -25.07
CA SER A 299 -10.30 21.90 -25.92
C SER A 299 -9.77 21.74 -27.34
N GLY A 300 -8.71 22.46 -27.70
CA GLY A 300 -7.94 22.22 -28.92
C GLY A 300 -6.84 21.18 -28.72
N GLN A 301 -6.47 20.45 -29.77
CA GLN A 301 -5.28 19.58 -29.72
C GLN A 301 -4.03 20.42 -29.48
N TYR A 302 -3.10 19.95 -28.64
CA TYR A 302 -1.89 20.68 -28.23
C TYR A 302 -2.16 22.05 -27.59
N SER A 303 -3.38 22.30 -27.10
CA SER A 303 -3.75 23.60 -26.55
C SER A 303 -3.29 23.77 -25.10
N THR A 304 -3.02 25.01 -24.69
CA THR A 304 -2.62 25.35 -23.33
C THR A 304 -3.50 26.49 -22.80
N ALA A 305 -4.28 26.24 -21.75
CA ALA A 305 -5.10 27.22 -21.06
C ALA A 305 -4.66 27.37 -19.59
N ILE A 306 -4.01 28.47 -19.23
CA ILE A 306 -3.50 28.72 -17.87
C ILE A 306 -4.11 30.00 -17.30
N GLY A 307 -4.88 29.88 -16.22
CA GLY A 307 -5.59 30.99 -15.57
C GLY A 307 -7.07 30.66 -15.36
N ALA A 308 -7.71 31.35 -14.41
CA ALA A 308 -9.13 31.15 -14.16
C ALA A 308 -9.95 31.51 -15.41
N ASN A 309 -10.77 30.59 -15.91
CA ASN A 309 -11.52 30.74 -17.16
C ASN A 309 -10.65 31.12 -18.38
N ALA A 310 -9.38 30.70 -18.42
CA ALA A 310 -8.60 30.75 -19.66
C ALA A 310 -9.19 29.76 -20.67
N ASN A 311 -9.36 30.16 -21.92
CA ASN A 311 -10.02 29.39 -22.97
C ASN A 311 -9.11 29.26 -24.20
N ALA A 312 -8.51 28.08 -24.37
CA ALA A 312 -7.70 27.70 -25.52
C ALA A 312 -8.44 26.59 -26.29
N THR A 313 -9.29 26.98 -27.26
CA THR A 313 -10.28 26.07 -27.86
C THR A 313 -9.92 25.58 -29.26
N ALA A 314 -8.84 26.11 -29.84
CA ALA A 314 -8.38 25.74 -31.18
C ALA A 314 -7.05 24.97 -31.13
N THR A 315 -6.74 24.23 -32.20
CA THR A 315 -5.50 23.46 -32.30
C THR A 315 -4.27 24.36 -32.13
N SER A 316 -3.33 23.92 -31.30
CA SER A 316 -2.09 24.61 -30.95
C SER A 316 -2.29 26.03 -30.42
N SER A 317 -3.47 26.33 -29.84
CA SER A 317 -3.75 27.63 -29.23
C SER A 317 -3.20 27.72 -27.81
N THR A 318 -2.78 28.92 -27.40
CA THR A 318 -2.26 29.19 -26.06
C THR A 318 -2.98 30.38 -25.45
N ALA A 319 -3.74 30.17 -24.37
CA ALA A 319 -4.40 31.20 -23.58
C ALA A 319 -3.80 31.23 -22.17
N ILE A 320 -3.11 32.30 -21.81
CA ILE A 320 -2.50 32.46 -20.48
C ILE A 320 -2.97 33.79 -19.87
N GLY A 321 -3.76 33.70 -18.81
CA GLY A 321 -4.38 34.83 -18.13
C GLY A 321 -5.83 34.56 -17.76
N GLN A 322 -6.33 35.23 -16.72
CA GLN A 322 -7.74 35.14 -16.35
C GLN A 322 -8.60 35.66 -17.51
N ASN A 323 -9.60 34.87 -17.92
CA ASN A 323 -10.43 35.16 -19.10
C ASN A 323 -9.61 35.42 -20.39
N ALA A 324 -8.41 34.84 -20.57
CA ALA A 324 -7.72 34.89 -21.86
C ALA A 324 -8.43 33.97 -22.87
N PHE A 325 -8.61 34.43 -24.11
CA PHE A 325 -9.29 33.69 -25.18
C PHE A 325 -8.35 33.52 -26.38
N ALA A 326 -7.85 32.30 -26.58
CA ALA A 326 -7.15 31.90 -27.79
C ALA A 326 -8.02 30.92 -28.58
N THR A 327 -8.87 31.47 -29.46
CA THR A 327 -9.93 30.70 -30.15
C THR A 327 -9.65 30.49 -31.63
N GLY A 328 -8.62 31.14 -32.18
CA GLY A 328 -8.10 30.88 -33.53
C GLY A 328 -7.07 29.76 -33.57
N LEU A 329 -6.96 29.09 -34.73
CA LEU A 329 -5.90 28.09 -34.99
C LEU A 329 -4.50 28.69 -34.74
N GLN A 330 -3.66 28.05 -33.92
CA GLN A 330 -2.32 28.56 -33.57
C GLN A 330 -2.32 29.97 -32.93
N ALA A 331 -3.46 30.42 -32.39
CA ALA A 331 -3.56 31.73 -31.75
C ALA A 331 -2.90 31.74 -30.36
N THR A 332 -2.33 32.88 -29.98
CA THR A 332 -1.73 33.08 -28.65
C THR A 332 -2.35 34.31 -28.00
N ALA A 333 -2.97 34.14 -26.84
CA ALA A 333 -3.50 35.21 -26.00
C ALA A 333 -2.80 35.19 -24.64
N LEU A 334 -1.99 36.22 -24.34
CA LEU A 334 -1.23 36.35 -23.10
C LEU A 334 -1.63 37.64 -22.38
N GLY A 335 -2.39 37.51 -21.28
CA GLY A 335 -2.88 38.61 -20.47
C GLY A 335 -4.32 38.42 -20.03
N MET A 336 -4.72 39.11 -18.95
CA MET A 336 -6.12 39.12 -18.51
C MET A 336 -7.02 39.66 -19.63
N GLN A 337 -8.05 38.92 -20.03
CA GLN A 337 -8.96 39.29 -21.13
C GLN A 337 -8.26 39.51 -22.49
N ALA A 338 -7.03 39.02 -22.69
CA ALA A 338 -6.42 39.01 -24.01
C ALA A 338 -7.24 38.11 -24.95
N ASN A 339 -7.51 38.56 -26.17
CA ASN A 339 -8.36 37.87 -27.13
C ASN A 339 -7.65 37.74 -28.49
N ALA A 340 -7.20 36.54 -28.81
CA ALA A 340 -6.68 36.17 -30.11
C ALA A 340 -7.68 35.23 -30.80
N SER A 341 -8.59 35.81 -31.59
CA SER A 341 -9.73 35.11 -32.18
C SER A 341 -9.52 34.59 -33.60
N ALA A 342 -8.40 34.94 -34.23
CA ALA A 342 -8.09 34.57 -35.61
C ALA A 342 -6.85 33.66 -35.71
N ALA A 343 -6.71 32.99 -36.86
CA ALA A 343 -5.61 32.06 -37.09
C ALA A 343 -4.24 32.77 -37.03
N ASN A 344 -3.27 32.19 -36.32
CA ASN A 344 -1.93 32.74 -36.11
C ASN A 344 -1.90 34.13 -35.45
N ALA A 345 -3.00 34.57 -34.82
CA ALA A 345 -3.06 35.87 -34.16
C ALA A 345 -2.35 35.84 -32.80
N LEU A 346 -1.70 36.96 -32.44
CA LEU A 346 -1.05 37.15 -31.14
C LEU A 346 -1.64 38.36 -30.43
N ALA A 347 -2.33 38.12 -29.31
CA ALA A 347 -2.79 39.18 -28.39
C ALA A 347 -1.92 39.14 -27.12
N LEU A 348 -1.00 40.08 -26.99
CA LEU A 348 -0.03 40.17 -25.89
C LEU A 348 -0.29 41.42 -25.05
N GLY A 349 -1.03 41.27 -23.95
CA GLY A 349 -1.38 42.34 -23.02
C GLY A 349 -2.80 42.23 -22.51
N ALA A 350 -3.09 42.79 -21.34
CA ALA A 350 -4.44 42.77 -20.78
C ALA A 350 -5.43 43.51 -21.71
N ASN A 351 -6.59 42.91 -21.99
CA ASN A 351 -7.60 43.42 -22.92
C ASN A 351 -7.09 43.66 -24.36
N SER A 352 -5.93 43.10 -24.73
CA SER A 352 -5.47 43.17 -26.13
C SER A 352 -6.37 42.30 -27.01
N THR A 353 -6.67 42.75 -28.23
CA THR A 353 -7.53 42.04 -29.18
C THR A 353 -6.84 41.94 -30.55
N ALA A 354 -6.51 40.72 -30.96
CA ALA A 354 -5.99 40.41 -32.28
C ALA A 354 -7.06 39.66 -33.09
N GLY A 355 -7.78 40.42 -33.93
CA GLY A 355 -9.02 39.98 -34.58
C GLY A 355 -8.86 39.38 -35.98
N ASN A 356 -7.72 39.60 -36.65
CA ASN A 356 -7.47 39.11 -38.02
C ASN A 356 -6.30 38.14 -38.07
N ALA A 357 -6.24 37.34 -39.14
CA ALA A 357 -5.25 36.28 -39.27
C ALA A 357 -3.83 36.83 -39.36
N GLY A 358 -2.92 36.31 -38.54
CA GLY A 358 -1.51 36.73 -38.50
C GLY A 358 -1.26 38.10 -37.87
N ASP A 359 -2.28 38.73 -37.27
CA ASP A 359 -2.13 40.01 -36.58
C ASP A 359 -1.41 39.88 -35.23
N VAL A 360 -0.78 40.96 -34.80
CA VAL A 360 -0.20 41.10 -33.46
C VAL A 360 -0.77 42.33 -32.76
N ALA A 361 -1.54 42.15 -31.70
CA ALA A 361 -1.92 43.21 -30.77
C ALA A 361 -0.92 43.22 -29.60
N LEU A 362 -0.05 44.22 -29.55
CA LEU A 362 1.05 44.32 -28.58
C LEU A 362 0.79 45.43 -27.57
N GLY A 363 0.58 45.06 -26.31
CA GLY A 363 0.33 45.95 -25.19
C GLY A 363 -1.12 45.93 -24.69
N SER A 364 -1.33 46.44 -23.47
CA SER A 364 -2.64 46.48 -22.83
C SER A 364 -3.65 47.29 -23.64
N GLY A 365 -4.82 46.73 -23.93
CA GLY A 365 -5.87 47.40 -24.70
C GLY A 365 -5.51 47.67 -26.17
N SER A 366 -4.42 47.11 -26.69
CA SER A 366 -4.11 47.20 -28.12
C SER A 366 -5.14 46.41 -28.93
N VAL A 367 -5.59 46.96 -30.04
CA VAL A 367 -6.58 46.34 -30.92
C VAL A 367 -6.04 46.34 -32.33
N THR A 368 -6.07 45.20 -33.01
CA THR A 368 -5.74 45.14 -34.43
C THR A 368 -6.96 45.43 -35.29
N ASP A 369 -6.73 46.18 -36.37
CA ASP A 369 -7.69 46.39 -37.45
C ASP A 369 -7.19 45.67 -38.72
N VAL A 370 -8.06 45.58 -39.73
CA VAL A 370 -7.69 45.03 -41.05
C VAL A 370 -6.47 45.79 -41.59
N ALA A 371 -5.46 45.05 -42.08
CA ALA A 371 -4.27 45.63 -42.66
C ALA A 371 -4.63 46.55 -43.85
N VAL A 372 -4.16 47.80 -43.79
CA VAL A 372 -4.44 48.81 -44.83
C VAL A 372 -3.23 48.97 -45.74
N GLY A 373 -3.42 48.64 -47.03
CA GLY A 373 -2.43 48.93 -48.06
C GLY A 373 -2.40 50.42 -48.42
N THR A 374 -1.25 51.07 -48.28
CA THR A 374 -1.05 52.47 -48.69
C THR A 374 -0.17 52.51 -49.94
N PRO A 375 -0.74 52.62 -51.15
CA PRO A 375 0.03 52.46 -52.39
C PRO A 375 0.88 53.67 -52.75
N SER A 376 0.47 54.87 -52.33
CA SER A 376 1.12 56.12 -52.71
C SER A 376 0.67 57.30 -51.86
N THR A 377 1.34 58.45 -52.05
CA THR A 377 0.86 59.77 -51.63
C THR A 377 0.99 60.76 -52.81
N VAL A 378 0.23 61.86 -52.76
CA VAL A 378 0.32 62.94 -53.74
C VAL A 378 0.86 64.19 -53.06
N ILE A 379 2.01 64.68 -53.53
CA ILE A 379 2.63 65.91 -53.04
C ILE A 379 2.77 66.86 -54.23
N ASN A 380 2.16 68.05 -54.14
CA ASN A 380 2.16 69.07 -55.20
C ASN A 380 1.79 68.52 -56.60
N GLY A 381 0.76 67.68 -56.67
CA GLY A 381 0.29 67.07 -57.93
C GLY A 381 1.14 65.89 -58.44
N THR A 382 2.28 65.59 -57.83
CA THR A 382 3.12 64.43 -58.19
C THR A 382 2.78 63.25 -57.30
N THR A 383 2.53 62.08 -57.90
CA THR A 383 2.29 60.83 -57.17
C THR A 383 3.61 60.15 -56.83
N TYR A 384 3.81 59.85 -55.55
CA TYR A 384 4.95 59.09 -55.04
C TYR A 384 4.46 57.71 -54.60
N ALA A 385 4.87 56.68 -55.31
CA ALA A 385 4.53 55.29 -54.98
C ALA A 385 5.33 54.81 -53.77
N PHE A 386 4.70 53.97 -52.95
CA PHE A 386 5.34 53.30 -51.82
C PHE A 386 5.55 51.81 -52.10
N GLN A 387 6.46 51.21 -51.34
CA GLN A 387 6.67 49.76 -51.30
C GLN A 387 5.82 49.12 -50.18
N GLY A 388 5.59 47.81 -50.25
CA GLY A 388 4.81 47.09 -49.23
C GLY A 388 3.31 47.40 -49.28
N THR A 389 2.77 47.65 -50.47
CA THR A 389 1.40 48.13 -50.68
C THR A 389 0.29 47.10 -50.39
N THR A 390 0.66 45.85 -50.16
CA THR A 390 -0.26 44.73 -49.90
C THR A 390 0.10 44.00 -48.59
N PRO A 391 0.00 44.65 -47.43
CA PRO A 391 0.24 44.00 -46.15
C PRO A 391 -0.81 42.90 -45.91
N THR A 392 -0.39 41.74 -45.41
CA THR A 392 -1.29 40.62 -45.09
C THR A 392 -1.83 40.67 -43.67
N SER A 393 -1.14 41.36 -42.76
CA SER A 393 -1.50 41.53 -41.35
C SER A 393 -0.89 42.81 -40.79
N THR A 394 -1.22 43.15 -39.54
CA THR A 394 -0.69 44.33 -38.85
C THR A 394 -0.14 44.01 -37.46
N VAL A 395 0.81 44.83 -37.01
CA VAL A 395 1.22 44.91 -35.60
C VAL A 395 0.62 46.18 -35.02
N SER A 396 -0.41 46.04 -34.19
CA SER A 396 -0.97 47.16 -33.45
C SER A 396 -0.30 47.32 -32.10
N VAL A 397 0.26 48.49 -31.82
CA VAL A 397 0.85 48.84 -30.53
C VAL A 397 -0.10 49.68 -29.66
N GLY A 398 -1.38 49.78 -30.01
CA GLY A 398 -2.35 50.62 -29.31
C GLY A 398 -3.77 50.46 -29.83
N ALA A 399 -4.63 51.42 -29.50
CA ALA A 399 -5.95 51.57 -30.09
C ALA A 399 -6.17 53.05 -30.42
N VAL A 400 -7.23 53.39 -31.14
CA VAL A 400 -7.59 54.78 -31.43
C VAL A 400 -7.77 55.56 -30.12
N GLY A 401 -6.99 56.63 -29.92
CA GLY A 401 -6.96 57.42 -28.69
C GLY A 401 -6.10 56.82 -27.56
N ALA A 402 -5.44 55.69 -27.80
CA ALA A 402 -4.53 55.01 -26.90
C ALA A 402 -3.24 54.58 -27.64
N GLU A 403 -2.71 55.49 -28.46
CA GLU A 403 -1.49 55.29 -29.23
C GLU A 403 -0.26 55.21 -28.33
N ARG A 404 0.79 54.56 -28.82
CA ARG A 404 2.07 54.44 -28.12
C ARG A 404 3.20 54.96 -28.98
N THR A 405 4.20 55.53 -28.33
CA THR A 405 5.50 55.79 -28.96
C THR A 405 6.24 54.48 -29.16
N ILE A 406 6.91 54.33 -30.30
CA ILE A 406 7.91 53.29 -30.53
C ILE A 406 9.29 53.95 -30.41
N THR A 407 9.99 53.66 -29.31
CA THR A 407 11.28 54.29 -28.99
C THR A 407 12.46 53.38 -29.31
N ASN A 408 13.66 53.96 -29.42
CA ASN A 408 14.91 53.25 -29.73
C ASN A 408 14.91 52.55 -31.11
N VAL A 409 14.20 53.14 -32.08
CA VAL A 409 14.21 52.69 -33.47
C VAL A 409 15.50 53.19 -34.15
N ALA A 410 16.36 52.26 -34.54
CA ALA A 410 17.54 52.56 -35.35
C ALA A 410 17.14 53.14 -36.71
N ALA A 411 18.05 53.86 -37.37
CA ALA A 411 17.76 54.46 -38.66
C ALA A 411 17.46 53.39 -39.72
N GLY A 412 16.32 53.48 -40.39
CA GLY A 412 15.94 52.57 -41.47
C GLY A 412 16.72 52.83 -42.75
N ARG A 413 16.77 51.87 -43.67
CA ARG A 413 17.37 52.12 -44.99
C ARG A 413 16.52 53.11 -45.78
N ILE A 414 17.16 54.08 -46.42
CA ILE A 414 16.50 55.06 -47.30
C ILE A 414 16.79 54.67 -48.75
N SER A 415 15.85 53.93 -49.37
CA SER A 415 15.91 53.53 -50.79
C SER A 415 14.50 53.38 -51.37
N SER A 416 14.37 53.35 -52.69
CA SER A 416 13.08 53.14 -53.37
C SER A 416 12.46 51.76 -53.15
N THR A 417 13.20 50.82 -52.55
CA THR A 417 12.76 49.45 -52.27
C THR A 417 12.56 49.17 -50.78
N SER A 418 12.83 50.13 -49.90
CA SER A 418 12.81 49.95 -48.45
C SER A 418 11.40 49.85 -47.88
N THR A 419 11.22 48.98 -46.88
CA THR A 419 10.02 48.86 -46.04
C THR A 419 10.37 49.02 -44.56
N ASP A 420 11.52 49.62 -44.26
CA ASP A 420 11.99 49.85 -42.89
C ASP A 420 11.26 51.06 -42.27
N ALA A 421 11.06 51.03 -40.95
CA ALA A 421 10.57 52.21 -40.23
C ALA A 421 11.60 53.34 -40.28
N ILE A 422 11.12 54.57 -40.43
CA ILE A 422 11.94 55.79 -40.39
C ILE A 422 11.94 56.34 -38.97
N ASN A 423 13.12 56.68 -38.43
CA ASN A 423 13.22 57.31 -37.12
C ASN A 423 13.29 58.85 -37.22
N GLY A 424 13.19 59.52 -36.07
CA GLY A 424 13.20 60.99 -36.01
C GLY A 424 14.49 61.65 -36.54
N SER A 425 15.65 60.98 -36.44
CA SER A 425 16.92 61.53 -36.92
C SER A 425 17.00 61.62 -38.45
N GLN A 426 16.37 60.68 -39.16
CA GLN A 426 16.30 60.69 -40.62
C GLN A 426 15.38 61.80 -41.12
N LEU A 427 14.22 61.97 -40.46
CA LEU A 427 13.31 63.08 -40.78
C LEU A 427 13.95 64.43 -40.47
N ALA A 428 14.69 64.53 -39.36
CA ALA A 428 15.45 65.73 -39.01
C ALA A 428 16.50 66.08 -40.09
N ALA A 429 17.20 65.07 -40.65
CA ALA A 429 18.14 65.29 -41.75
C ALA A 429 17.43 65.81 -43.02
N THR A 430 16.24 65.30 -43.36
CA THR A 430 15.43 65.83 -44.45
C THR A 430 14.98 67.27 -44.18
N ASN A 431 14.52 67.57 -42.97
CA ASN A 431 14.09 68.93 -42.61
C ASN A 431 15.23 69.94 -42.71
N GLN A 432 16.45 69.59 -42.26
CA GLN A 432 17.62 70.44 -42.44
C GLN A 432 17.91 70.74 -43.92
N ALA A 433 17.73 69.75 -44.82
CA ALA A 433 17.88 69.95 -46.25
C ALA A 433 16.78 70.86 -46.83
N VAL A 434 15.53 70.74 -46.36
CA VAL A 434 14.41 71.61 -46.77
C VAL A 434 14.61 73.05 -46.29
N ASP A 435 15.06 73.23 -45.04
CA ASP A 435 15.36 74.55 -44.47
C ASP A 435 16.48 75.24 -45.28
N ALA A 436 17.51 74.49 -45.69
CA ALA A 436 18.56 75.01 -46.57
C ALA A 436 18.02 75.50 -47.92
N ILE A 437 17.05 74.78 -48.52
CA ILE A 437 16.36 75.23 -49.75
C ILE A 437 15.56 76.51 -49.47
N GLY A 438 14.82 76.58 -48.37
CA GLY A 438 14.07 77.78 -47.98
C GLY A 438 14.98 79.01 -47.83
N THR A 439 16.17 78.80 -47.25
CA THR A 439 17.20 79.84 -47.11
C THR A 439 17.70 80.31 -48.47
N THR A 440 17.94 79.38 -49.41
CA THR A 440 18.34 79.69 -50.79
C THR A 440 17.25 80.48 -51.51
N LEU A 441 15.98 80.09 -51.35
CA LEU A 441 14.86 80.80 -51.97
C LEU A 441 14.71 82.23 -51.42
N SER A 442 14.88 82.43 -50.11
CA SER A 442 14.87 83.77 -49.52
C SER A 442 15.97 84.66 -50.10
N THR A 443 17.18 84.12 -50.28
CA THR A 443 18.29 84.84 -50.92
C THR A 443 17.94 85.22 -52.35
N ILE A 444 17.38 84.30 -53.13
CA ILE A 444 16.93 84.58 -54.50
C ILE A 444 15.86 85.68 -54.49
N GLY A 445 14.87 85.61 -53.59
CA GLY A 445 13.83 86.63 -53.46
C GLY A 445 14.39 88.02 -53.16
N GLY A 446 15.40 88.11 -52.28
CA GLY A 446 16.14 89.34 -52.03
C GLY A 446 16.84 89.85 -53.30
N SER A 447 17.61 89.00 -53.98
CA SER A 447 18.29 89.38 -55.23
C SER A 447 17.32 89.81 -56.34
N VAL A 448 16.15 89.18 -56.46
CA VAL A 448 15.10 89.58 -57.41
C VAL A 448 14.51 90.95 -57.04
N THR A 449 14.31 91.20 -55.75
CA THR A 449 13.86 92.51 -55.26
C THR A 449 14.88 93.60 -55.58
N ASP A 450 16.16 93.34 -55.33
CA ASP A 450 17.26 94.25 -55.66
C ASP A 450 17.35 94.53 -57.16
N LEU A 451 17.16 93.50 -57.99
CA LEU A 451 17.09 93.65 -59.44
C LEU A 451 15.89 94.50 -59.86
N GLY A 452 14.71 94.26 -59.28
CA GLY A 452 13.50 95.06 -59.52
C GLY A 452 13.71 96.53 -59.17
N ASN A 453 14.33 96.81 -58.03
CA ASN A 453 14.71 98.17 -57.63
C ASN A 453 15.69 98.81 -58.62
N THR A 454 16.70 98.06 -59.07
CA THR A 454 17.67 98.51 -60.07
C THR A 454 17.00 98.89 -61.39
N ILE A 455 16.06 98.06 -61.87
CA ILE A 455 15.28 98.32 -63.09
C ILE A 455 14.42 99.57 -62.94
N ASN A 456 13.70 99.72 -61.81
CA ASN A 456 12.87 100.91 -61.56
C ASN A 456 13.71 102.19 -61.54
N ASN A 457 14.88 102.17 -60.90
CA ASN A 457 15.81 103.32 -60.88
C ASN A 457 16.38 103.67 -62.26
N ILE A 458 16.41 102.74 -63.21
CA ILE A 458 16.79 102.99 -64.61
C ILE A 458 15.61 103.54 -65.42
N ALA A 459 14.37 103.18 -65.06
CA ALA A 459 13.16 103.54 -65.80
C ALA A 459 12.62 104.96 -65.49
N GLY A 460 13.11 105.64 -64.44
CA GLY A 460 12.77 107.04 -64.11
C GLY A 460 12.68 107.30 -62.62
#